data_AF-A0A1Y2NPX9-F1
#
_entry.id   AF-A0A1Y2NPX9-F1
#
_cell.length_a   1.000
_cell.length_b   1.000
_cell.length_c   1.000
_cell.angle_alpha   90.00
_cell.angle_beta   90.00
_cell.angle_gamma   90.00
#
_symmetry.space_group_name_H-M   'P 1'
#
loop_
_entity.id
_entity.type
_entity.pdbx_description
1 polymer ?
#
loop_
_entity_poly.entity_id
_entity_poly.type
_entity_poly.pdbx_seq_one_letter_code
_entity_poly.pdbx_strand_id
1 'polypeptide(L)'
;MRQYRLAFAALAATMLLGGAAAPALASPPAASQATATTATTAADIPNVVDVTAANYQQVMQWSHTKPVVLDFTASWCYWCKKQDPYLRQYNTADNGAWVLAKVDVDRNPDLARRYGVRGIPALLNIQNGTEAGSRHVGFDGPASLRTWLNNL
;
A
#
# COMPACT_ATOMS: atom_id res chain seq x y z
N MET A 1 -18.85 38.77 24.06
CA MET A 1 -18.64 39.18 25.47
C MET A 1 -19.47 38.30 26.39
N ARG A 2 -18.87 37.29 27.04
CA ARG A 2 -19.29 36.88 28.38
C ARG A 2 -18.17 36.06 29.00
N GLN A 3 -17.66 36.62 30.07
CA GLN A 3 -16.49 36.22 30.82
C GLN A 3 -16.99 35.37 31.97
N TYR A 4 -16.44 34.17 32.18
CA TYR A 4 -16.59 33.47 33.45
C TYR A 4 -15.19 33.23 34.01
N ARG A 5 -14.76 34.20 34.82
CA ARG A 5 -13.78 33.99 35.88
C ARG A 5 -14.49 33.20 36.98
N LEU A 6 -13.81 32.25 37.61
CA LEU A 6 -13.88 32.00 39.05
C LEU A 6 -12.73 31.03 39.43
N ALA A 7 -11.84 31.57 40.26
CA ALA A 7 -10.73 30.89 40.87
C ALA A 7 -11.20 30.16 42.15
N PHE A 8 -10.67 28.97 42.41
CA PHE A 8 -10.59 28.34 43.72
C PHE A 8 -9.24 27.62 43.75
N ALA A 9 -8.26 28.19 44.45
CA ALA A 9 -7.97 28.01 45.87
C ALA A 9 -7.06 26.80 46.10
N ALA A 10 -5.83 27.12 46.48
CA ALA A 10 -4.75 26.21 46.82
C ALA A 10 -5.05 25.39 48.09
N LEU A 11 -4.47 24.21 48.19
CA LEU A 11 -4.04 23.60 49.45
C LEU A 11 -2.87 22.65 49.17
N ALA A 12 -1.71 23.03 49.69
CA ALA A 12 -0.51 22.21 49.76
C ALA A 12 -0.60 21.26 50.97
N ALA A 13 -0.08 20.04 50.83
CA ALA A 13 0.27 19.20 51.98
C ALA A 13 1.49 18.33 51.62
N THR A 14 2.60 18.69 52.25
CA THR A 14 3.91 18.03 52.28
C THR A 14 3.91 16.91 53.31
N MET A 15 4.45 15.72 52.99
CA MET A 15 4.99 14.69 53.90
C MET A 15 5.35 13.46 53.05
N LEU A 16 6.39 12.65 53.25
CA LEU A 16 7.65 12.64 53.99
C LEU A 16 8.37 11.36 53.48
N LEU A 17 9.67 11.47 53.23
CA LEU A 17 10.74 10.46 53.20
C LEU A 17 10.44 8.94 53.13
N GLY A 18 11.04 8.31 52.12
CA GLY A 18 11.51 6.91 52.07
C GLY A 18 11.93 6.59 50.64
N GLY A 19 13.17 6.29 50.25
CA GLY A 19 14.23 5.57 50.95
C GLY A 19 14.45 4.24 50.23
N ALA A 20 15.36 4.20 49.25
CA ALA A 20 16.20 3.05 48.86
C ALA A 20 16.79 3.27 47.46
N ALA A 21 18.06 3.65 47.43
CA ALA A 21 18.92 3.53 46.25
C ALA A 21 19.32 2.06 46.08
N ALA A 22 19.08 1.51 44.88
CA ALA A 22 19.65 0.25 44.44
C ALA A 22 20.51 0.52 43.19
N PRO A 23 21.82 0.20 43.19
CA PRO A 23 22.63 0.23 41.99
C PRO A 23 22.56 -1.15 41.34
N ALA A 24 21.70 -1.29 40.33
CA ALA A 24 21.65 -2.49 39.50
C ALA A 24 22.08 -2.14 38.08
N LEU A 25 23.35 -2.42 37.82
CA LEU A 25 23.90 -2.97 36.59
C LEU A 25 23.40 -2.36 35.27
N ALA A 26 24.32 -1.64 34.64
CA ALA A 26 24.31 -1.25 33.24
C ALA A 26 23.61 -2.29 32.36
N SER A 27 22.53 -1.86 31.69
CA SER A 27 22.01 -2.59 30.55
C SER A 27 23.06 -2.59 29.44
N PRO A 28 23.33 -3.71 28.76
CA PRO A 28 24.18 -3.72 27.58
C PRO A 28 23.61 -2.76 26.52
N PRO A 29 24.45 -2.12 25.68
CA PRO A 29 23.93 -1.39 24.54
C PRO A 29 23.10 -2.37 23.72
N ALA A 30 21.81 -2.06 23.57
CA ALA A 30 20.94 -2.74 22.62
C ALA A 30 21.70 -2.79 21.30
N ALA A 31 22.09 -4.00 20.91
CA ALA A 31 22.71 -4.26 19.63
C ALA A 31 21.81 -3.62 18.58
N SER A 32 22.35 -2.58 17.94
CA SER A 32 21.78 -1.95 16.77
C SER A 32 21.68 -3.03 15.70
N GLN A 33 20.54 -3.69 15.63
CA GLN A 33 20.14 -4.44 14.45
C GLN A 33 19.82 -3.40 13.38
N ALA A 34 20.88 -2.89 12.76
CA ALA A 34 20.81 -2.38 11.41
C ALA A 34 20.47 -3.60 10.55
N THR A 35 19.17 -3.84 10.38
CA THR A 35 18.67 -4.72 9.32
C THR A 35 19.22 -4.15 8.02
N ALA A 36 20.21 -4.86 7.47
CA ALA A 36 20.71 -4.62 6.13
C ALA A 36 19.49 -4.54 5.20
N THR A 37 19.27 -3.37 4.60
CA THR A 37 18.33 -3.24 3.50
C THR A 37 18.96 -3.97 2.33
N THR A 38 18.68 -5.27 2.22
CA THR A 38 18.98 -6.03 1.01
C THR A 38 18.19 -5.36 -0.11
N ALA A 39 18.89 -4.71 -1.04
CA ALA A 39 18.26 -4.15 -2.22
C ALA A 39 17.49 -5.27 -2.94
N THR A 40 16.16 -5.19 -2.95
CA THR A 40 15.30 -6.11 -3.70
C THR A 40 15.71 -6.06 -5.16
N THR A 41 16.21 -7.17 -5.68
CA THR A 41 16.56 -7.24 -7.10
C THR A 41 15.26 -7.42 -7.90
N ALA A 42 15.24 -6.97 -9.16
CA ALA A 42 14.06 -7.10 -10.03
C ALA A 42 13.50 -8.53 -10.13
N ALA A 43 14.35 -9.55 -9.94
CA ALA A 43 13.99 -10.97 -9.92
C ALA A 43 13.15 -11.38 -8.69
N ASP A 44 13.26 -10.66 -7.57
CA ASP A 44 12.53 -10.96 -6.33
C ASP A 44 11.12 -10.34 -6.32
N ILE A 45 10.82 -9.48 -7.30
CA ILE A 45 9.52 -8.81 -7.42
C ILE A 45 8.49 -9.79 -7.98
N PRO A 46 7.39 -10.07 -7.26
CA PRO A 46 6.37 -11.00 -7.74
C PRO A 46 5.71 -10.48 -9.00
N ASN A 47 5.31 -11.40 -9.87
CA ASN A 47 4.60 -11.11 -11.11
C ASN A 47 3.11 -10.79 -10.85
N VAL A 48 2.52 -11.42 -9.84
CA VAL A 48 1.14 -11.16 -9.40
C VAL A 48 1.10 -11.07 -7.88
N VAL A 49 0.36 -10.09 -7.35
CA VAL A 49 0.23 -9.84 -5.90
C VAL A 49 -1.17 -9.36 -5.57
N ASP A 50 -1.72 -9.77 -4.42
CA ASP A 50 -2.90 -9.15 -3.84
C ASP A 50 -2.48 -8.00 -2.93
N VAL A 51 -3.07 -6.83 -3.16
CA VAL A 51 -2.76 -5.60 -2.42
C VAL A 51 -3.59 -5.54 -1.14
N THR A 52 -2.90 -5.19 -0.07
CA THR A 52 -3.45 -4.93 1.26
C THR A 52 -2.86 -3.63 1.79
N ALA A 53 -3.44 -3.08 2.85
CA ALA A 53 -2.86 -1.93 3.54
C ALA A 53 -1.40 -2.19 4.01
N ALA A 54 -1.07 -3.42 4.39
CA ALA A 54 0.24 -3.79 4.91
C ALA A 54 1.34 -3.81 3.84
N ASN A 55 1.02 -4.23 2.61
CA ASN A 55 2.03 -4.38 1.54
C ASN A 55 1.99 -3.25 0.50
N TYR A 56 0.99 -2.36 0.54
CA TYR A 56 0.82 -1.31 -0.47
C TYR A 56 2.09 -0.47 -0.69
N GLN A 57 2.79 -0.09 0.39
CA GLN A 57 4.03 0.70 0.26
C GLN A 57 5.11 -0.07 -0.50
N GLN A 58 5.26 -1.36 -0.23
CA GLN A 58 6.20 -2.22 -0.96
C GLN A 58 5.83 -2.34 -2.45
N VAL A 59 4.54 -2.45 -2.75
CA VAL A 59 4.03 -2.47 -4.14
C VAL A 59 4.38 -1.17 -4.86
N MET A 60 4.28 -0.02 -4.19
CA MET A 60 4.71 1.27 -4.76
C MET A 60 6.23 1.31 -4.96
N GLN A 61 7.03 0.74 -4.06
CA GLN A 61 8.48 0.68 -4.25
C GLN A 61 8.88 -0.13 -5.49
N TRP A 62 8.19 -1.23 -5.79
CA TRP A 62 8.45 -2.02 -6.99
C TRP A 62 8.25 -1.24 -8.30
N SER A 63 7.39 -0.20 -8.29
CA SER A 63 7.16 0.65 -9.45
C SER A 63 8.37 1.51 -9.88
N HIS A 64 9.41 1.59 -9.05
CA HIS A 64 10.70 2.18 -9.42
C HIS A 64 11.61 1.23 -10.21
N THR A 65 11.25 -0.06 -10.29
CA THR A 65 12.02 -1.08 -11.00
C THR A 65 11.33 -1.55 -12.27
N LYS A 66 10.02 -1.80 -12.22
CA LYS A 66 9.19 -2.14 -13.39
C LYS A 66 7.74 -1.67 -13.18
N PRO A 67 6.96 -1.41 -14.25
CA PRO A 67 5.59 -0.92 -14.12
C PRO A 67 4.72 -1.81 -13.23
N VAL A 68 3.88 -1.18 -12.41
CA VAL A 68 2.89 -1.86 -11.57
C VAL A 68 1.50 -1.53 -12.09
N VAL A 69 0.77 -2.55 -12.53
CA VAL A 69 -0.63 -2.43 -12.93
C VAL A 69 -1.51 -2.71 -11.71
N LEU A 70 -2.10 -1.65 -11.15
CA LEU A 70 -3.13 -1.79 -10.12
C LEU A 70 -4.45 -2.21 -10.78
N ASP A 71 -4.93 -3.42 -10.47
CA ASP A 71 -6.21 -3.98 -10.92
C ASP A 71 -7.27 -3.82 -9.82
N PHE A 72 -8.04 -2.73 -9.87
CA PHE A 72 -9.17 -2.53 -8.96
C PHE A 72 -10.32 -3.44 -9.35
N THR A 73 -10.69 -4.33 -8.43
CA THR A 73 -11.52 -5.50 -8.69
C THR A 73 -12.43 -5.82 -7.51
N ALA A 74 -13.34 -6.78 -7.68
CA ALA A 74 -14.14 -7.36 -6.60
C ALA A 74 -14.61 -8.78 -6.97
N SER A 75 -14.86 -9.61 -5.95
CA SER A 75 -15.31 -11.00 -6.13
C SER A 75 -16.68 -11.13 -6.82
N TRP A 76 -17.57 -10.16 -6.61
CA TRP A 76 -18.92 -10.12 -7.19
C TRP A 76 -18.93 -9.58 -8.63
N CYS A 77 -17.86 -8.93 -9.09
CA CYS A 77 -17.80 -8.27 -10.37
C CYS A 77 -17.63 -9.28 -11.53
N TYR A 78 -18.66 -9.44 -12.36
CA TYR A 78 -18.63 -10.35 -13.52
C TYR A 78 -17.51 -10.00 -14.52
N TRP A 79 -17.42 -8.73 -14.91
CA TRP A 79 -16.42 -8.27 -15.89
C TRP A 79 -14.98 -8.40 -15.38
N CYS A 80 -14.77 -8.18 -14.08
CA CYS A 80 -13.47 -8.39 -13.44
C CYS A 80 -13.03 -9.86 -13.53
N LYS A 81 -13.95 -10.80 -13.30
CA LYS A 81 -13.69 -12.25 -13.46
C LYS A 81 -13.38 -12.64 -14.91
N LYS A 82 -13.98 -11.95 -15.89
CA LYS A 82 -13.66 -12.15 -17.31
C LYS A 82 -12.29 -11.59 -17.71
N GLN A 83 -11.88 -10.47 -17.11
CA GLN A 83 -10.63 -9.78 -17.40
C GLN A 83 -9.39 -10.47 -16.80
N ASP A 84 -9.48 -10.94 -15.55
CA ASP A 84 -8.37 -11.54 -14.81
C ASP A 84 -7.55 -12.61 -15.56
N PRO A 85 -8.16 -13.61 -16.24
CA PRO A 85 -7.39 -14.62 -16.96
C PRO A 85 -6.53 -14.04 -18.08
N TYR A 86 -7.00 -12.99 -18.77
CA TYR A 86 -6.21 -12.32 -19.81
C TYR A 86 -5.04 -11.55 -19.21
N LEU A 87 -5.25 -10.82 -18.10
CA LEU A 87 -4.18 -10.12 -17.39
C LEU A 87 -3.07 -11.08 -16.97
N ARG A 88 -3.43 -12.22 -16.36
CA ARG A 88 -2.45 -13.23 -15.95
C ARG A 88 -1.73 -13.85 -17.14
N GLN A 89 -2.47 -14.20 -18.21
CA GLN A 89 -1.88 -14.73 -19.43
C GLN A 89 -0.87 -13.76 -20.04
N TYR A 90 -1.21 -12.48 -20.16
CA TYR A 90 -0.32 -11.46 -20.72
C TYR A 90 0.88 -11.21 -19.81
N ASN A 91 0.68 -11.14 -18.49
CA ASN A 91 1.77 -10.99 -17.54
C ASN A 91 2.80 -12.13 -17.65
N THR A 92 2.32 -13.37 -17.78
CA THR A 92 3.18 -14.53 -18.05
C THR A 92 3.87 -14.44 -19.41
N ALA A 93 3.15 -14.08 -20.48
CA ALA A 93 3.71 -13.96 -21.82
C ALA A 93 4.77 -12.85 -21.93
N ASP A 94 4.61 -11.79 -21.15
CA ASP A 94 5.56 -10.68 -21.05
C ASP A 94 6.72 -10.98 -20.07
N ASN A 95 6.86 -12.24 -19.63
CA ASN A 95 7.90 -12.70 -18.69
C ASN A 95 7.96 -11.87 -17.39
N GLY A 96 6.82 -11.38 -16.91
CA GLY A 96 6.77 -10.55 -15.72
C GLY A 96 7.41 -9.17 -15.88
N ALA A 97 7.46 -8.61 -17.09
CA ALA A 97 7.96 -7.26 -17.36
C ALA A 97 7.19 -6.16 -16.60
N TRP A 98 6.02 -6.48 -16.05
CA TRP A 98 5.21 -5.63 -15.18
C TRP A 98 4.63 -6.48 -14.03
N VAL A 99 4.16 -5.83 -12.97
CA VAL A 99 3.51 -6.48 -11.82
C VAL A 99 1.99 -6.32 -11.93
N LEU A 100 1.24 -7.42 -11.83
CA LEU A 100 -0.20 -7.38 -11.65
C LEU A 100 -0.53 -7.27 -10.16
N ALA A 101 -0.95 -6.09 -9.71
CA ALA A 101 -1.28 -5.81 -8.32
C ALA A 101 -2.79 -5.67 -8.13
N LYS A 102 -3.43 -6.73 -7.63
CA LYS A 102 -4.89 -6.81 -7.50
C LYS A 102 -5.37 -6.08 -6.26
N VAL A 103 -6.25 -5.11 -6.43
CA VAL A 103 -6.85 -4.31 -5.35
C VAL A 103 -8.32 -4.63 -5.24
N ASP A 104 -8.68 -5.52 -4.31
CA ASP A 104 -10.09 -5.76 -3.98
C ASP A 104 -10.66 -4.50 -3.30
N VAL A 105 -11.67 -3.89 -3.92
CA VAL A 105 -12.26 -2.61 -3.47
C VAL A 105 -13.11 -2.74 -2.22
N ASP A 106 -13.65 -3.92 -1.93
CA ASP A 106 -14.41 -4.18 -0.70
C ASP A 106 -13.46 -4.30 0.49
N ARG A 107 -12.26 -4.87 0.26
CA ARG A 107 -11.22 -5.00 1.28
C ARG A 107 -10.35 -3.75 1.44
N ASN A 108 -10.22 -2.94 0.39
CA ASN A 108 -9.36 -1.76 0.35
C ASN A 108 -10.12 -0.48 -0.10
N PRO A 109 -11.24 -0.12 0.55
CA PRO A 109 -12.08 1.00 0.11
C PRO A 109 -11.36 2.35 0.13
N ASP A 110 -10.40 2.53 1.04
CA ASP A 110 -9.60 3.74 1.15
C ASP A 110 -8.62 3.90 -0.02
N LEU A 111 -8.05 2.81 -0.54
CA LEU A 111 -7.21 2.84 -1.73
C LEU A 111 -8.04 3.15 -2.98
N ALA A 112 -9.21 2.51 -3.13
CA ALA A 112 -10.14 2.83 -4.21
C ALA A 112 -10.54 4.31 -4.21
N ARG A 113 -10.84 4.86 -3.02
CA ARG A 113 -11.16 6.29 -2.85
C ARG A 113 -9.97 7.20 -3.15
N ARG A 114 -8.77 6.85 -2.69
CA ARG A 114 -7.52 7.60 -2.95
C ARG A 114 -7.27 7.79 -4.44
N TYR A 115 -7.47 6.73 -5.22
CA TYR A 115 -7.28 6.78 -6.68
C TYR A 115 -8.52 7.28 -7.42
N GLY A 116 -9.60 7.63 -6.72
CA GLY A 116 -10.83 8.11 -7.34
C GLY A 116 -11.51 7.06 -8.22
N VAL A 117 -11.39 5.78 -7.89
CA VAL A 117 -12.03 4.68 -8.63
C VAL A 117 -13.54 4.76 -8.43
N ARG A 118 -14.29 4.93 -9.54
CA ARG A 118 -15.76 5.07 -9.54
C ARG A 118 -16.50 3.87 -10.13
N GLY A 119 -15.77 2.92 -10.72
CA GLY A 119 -16.30 1.70 -11.31
C GLY A 119 -15.18 0.68 -11.48
N ILE A 120 -15.55 -0.59 -11.56
CA ILE A 120 -14.63 -1.72 -11.72
C ILE A 120 -15.07 -2.61 -12.90
N PRO A 121 -14.13 -3.29 -13.58
CA PRO A 121 -12.68 -3.24 -13.34
C PRO A 121 -12.07 -1.89 -13.74
N ALA A 122 -10.99 -1.49 -13.06
CA ALA A 122 -10.20 -0.32 -13.44
C ALA A 122 -8.71 -0.62 -13.27
N LEU A 123 -7.94 -0.36 -14.32
CA LEU A 123 -6.50 -0.58 -14.37
C LEU A 123 -5.78 0.77 -14.39
N LEU A 124 -4.85 0.92 -13.46
CA LEU A 124 -3.95 2.08 -13.37
C LEU A 124 -2.52 1.59 -13.51
N ASN A 125 -1.75 2.28 -14.33
CA ASN A 125 -0.32 2.06 -14.46
C ASN A 125 0.42 2.96 -13.46
N ILE A 126 1.23 2.35 -12.59
CA ILE A 126 2.05 3.04 -11.62
C ILE A 126 3.52 2.87 -12.01
N GLN A 127 4.20 3.99 -12.15
CA GLN A 127 5.64 4.06 -12.34
C GLN A 127 6.22 5.13 -11.40
N ASN A 128 7.40 4.85 -10.84
CA ASN A 128 8.10 5.77 -9.93
C ASN A 128 7.22 6.31 -8.78
N GLY A 129 6.34 5.46 -8.25
CA GLY A 129 5.43 5.78 -7.14
C GLY A 129 4.22 6.61 -7.51
N THR A 130 4.00 6.88 -8.80
CA THR A 130 2.91 7.74 -9.29
C THR A 130 2.15 7.12 -10.45
N GLU A 131 0.91 7.54 -10.65
CA GLU A 131 0.12 7.12 -11.81
C GLU A 131 0.68 7.71 -13.11
N ALA A 132 0.86 6.87 -14.12
CA ALA A 132 1.42 7.21 -15.42
C ALA A 132 0.44 6.86 -16.55
N GLY A 133 0.40 7.70 -17.59
CA GLY A 133 -0.40 7.46 -18.78
C GLY A 133 -1.91 7.48 -18.55
N SER A 134 -2.64 6.79 -19.43
CA SER A 134 -4.10 6.69 -19.38
C SER A 134 -4.55 5.52 -18.51
N ARG A 135 -5.72 5.65 -17.85
CA ARG A 135 -6.40 4.52 -17.20
C ARG A 135 -7.14 3.66 -18.22
N HIS A 136 -7.28 2.37 -17.93
CA HIS A 136 -8.24 1.50 -18.62
C HIS A 136 -9.39 1.17 -17.67
N VAL A 137 -10.62 1.51 -18.04
CA VAL A 137 -11.79 1.38 -17.17
C VAL A 137 -12.87 0.56 -17.88
N GLY A 138 -13.39 -0.45 -17.20
CA GLY A 138 -14.28 -1.46 -17.78
C GLY A 138 -13.51 -2.56 -18.49
N PHE A 139 -14.25 -3.51 -19.06
CA PHE A 139 -13.68 -4.57 -19.90
C PHE A 139 -14.42 -4.61 -21.24
N ASP A 140 -13.76 -4.11 -22.27
CA ASP A 140 -14.22 -4.01 -23.66
C ASP A 140 -13.63 -5.10 -24.58
N GLY A 141 -12.79 -5.99 -24.03
CA GLY A 141 -12.28 -7.18 -24.70
C GLY A 141 -10.75 -7.30 -24.68
N PRO A 142 -10.20 -8.48 -25.04
CA PRO A 142 -8.78 -8.77 -24.91
C PRO A 142 -7.88 -7.90 -25.79
N ALA A 143 -8.34 -7.47 -26.97
CA ALA A 143 -7.54 -6.65 -27.88
C ALA A 143 -7.30 -5.23 -27.35
N SER A 144 -8.35 -4.59 -26.80
CA SER A 144 -8.24 -3.27 -26.17
C SER A 144 -7.37 -3.34 -24.91
N LEU A 145 -7.59 -4.35 -24.07
CA LEU A 145 -6.76 -4.62 -22.90
C LEU A 145 -5.28 -4.80 -23.27
N ARG A 146 -4.97 -5.62 -24.29
CA ARG A 146 -3.59 -5.82 -24.74
C ARG A 146 -2.98 -4.54 -25.31
N THR A 147 -3.76 -3.74 -26.03
CA THR A 147 -3.31 -2.44 -26.55
C THR A 147 -2.93 -1.51 -25.41
N TRP A 148 -3.73 -1.43 -24.36
CA TRP A 148 -3.41 -0.62 -23.18
C TRP A 148 -2.12 -1.11 -22.50
N LEU A 149 -1.97 -2.42 -22.29
CA LEU A 149 -0.76 -3.02 -21.68
C LEU A 149 0.52 -2.80 -22.49
N ASN A 150 0.43 -2.68 -23.81
CA ASN A 150 1.59 -2.37 -24.65
C ASN A 150 2.05 -0.90 -24.52
N ASN A 151 1.27 -0.04 -23.84
CA ASN A 151 1.56 1.37 -23.59
C ASN A 151 1.82 1.66 -22.10
N LEU A 152 2.19 0.64 -21.32
CA LEU A 152 2.63 0.82 -19.94
C LEU A 152 3.87 1.70 -19.85
#